data_AF-A0A182N9N9-F1
#
_entry.id   AF-A0A182N9N9-F1
#
_cell.length_a   1.000
_cell.length_b   1.000
_cell.length_c   1.000
_cell.angle_alpha   90.00
_cell.angle_beta   90.00
_cell.angle_gamma   90.00
#
_symmetry.space_group_name_H-M   'P 1'
#
loop_
_entity.id
_entity.type
_entity.pdbx_description
1 polymer ?
#
loop_
_entity_poly.entity_id
_entity_poly.type
_entity_poly.pdbx_seq_one_letter_code
_entity_poly.pdbx_strand_id
1 'polypeptide(L)'
;MFAALDISEPPGPVSLMSSMSIGELDDRPPDMSVVKLLNSATVIEIRNVVLHPNYTEGSVYNNIAVLKLASVSNVVPICLNFDDRAFNKRELFPHVIIKTNDSIRFATINTNAFKNSSHRLCEEYPSAISFGSEHLCFFNEEFIVPDTCQQHLGLPIEAFHNEFAMFGMYMKGEDCGFGEPALGLRLGAHKAWLESVLLKKRDSSVSFIDTDLWVRDECKYADGTQGICVPQANCSGILERIQRAQQIIYCRSGAVVCCPRKASNPRISAIEQEFDECAERYMDLTRKRSNEMTHIMEIGLQNSSNRSSNCIGYLISTRGVVTSASCLLESDTPYNVVRLHANEYDKNTQSNNIAVVKLASAITPTSRVFPACLWQNVTHSPVHQEVFNSDLKLFNAIFPVFRSDCETILQRSLAAPEICMKLLWENYKPTCPTSSPYIVYFKDKIKRKPNTHCLKAGYPVVWKDYRDAKFYKQTLDYTEYLLGVYSSGECESSASRIVERVAMHIDWLKEALQ
;
A
#
# COMPACT_ATOMS: atom_id res chain seq x y z
N MET A 1 58.87 -27.20 -9.00
CA MET A 1 60.30 -27.02 -9.33
C MET A 1 60.56 -25.52 -9.39
N PHE A 2 61.23 -24.99 -8.34
CA PHE A 2 61.91 -23.67 -8.17
C PHE A 2 61.08 -22.38 -8.33
N ALA A 3 61.30 -21.27 -7.62
CA ALA A 3 62.22 -20.84 -6.55
C ALA A 3 61.64 -19.50 -5.98
N ALA A 4 61.56 -19.27 -4.66
CA ALA A 4 62.55 -18.59 -3.81
C ALA A 4 63.05 -17.23 -4.32
N LEU A 5 62.78 -16.17 -3.54
CA LEU A 5 63.64 -14.99 -3.39
C LEU A 5 63.46 -14.46 -1.96
N ASP A 6 64.60 -14.35 -1.28
CA ASP A 6 64.79 -13.96 0.12
C ASP A 6 65.83 -12.82 0.16
N ILE A 7 65.89 -12.17 1.32
CA ILE A 7 67.01 -11.44 1.93
C ILE A 7 67.03 -9.87 1.85
N SER A 8 66.76 -9.27 3.04
CA SER A 8 67.45 -8.13 3.73
C SER A 8 67.25 -6.68 3.23
N GLU A 9 67.24 -5.58 4.02
CA GLU A 9 67.80 -5.18 5.34
C GLU A 9 66.93 -4.08 6.05
N PRO A 10 67.16 -3.76 7.36
CA PRO A 10 66.41 -2.78 8.19
C PRO A 10 67.10 -1.39 8.31
N PRO A 11 66.41 -0.31 8.75
CA PRO A 11 66.55 0.23 10.14
C PRO A 11 65.22 0.87 10.65
N GLY A 12 64.91 1.11 11.92
CA GLY A 12 65.64 1.60 13.09
C GLY A 12 64.59 2.02 14.16
N PRO A 13 64.99 2.36 15.41
CA PRO A 13 64.07 2.45 16.54
C PRO A 13 63.42 3.83 16.68
N VAL A 14 62.13 3.89 16.98
CA VAL A 14 61.46 5.13 17.43
C VAL A 14 60.68 4.87 18.72
N SER A 15 61.32 5.28 19.82
CA SER A 15 60.75 6.00 20.98
C SER A 15 59.30 5.71 21.41
N LEU A 16 59.18 5.04 22.57
CA LEU A 16 58.06 5.19 23.50
C LEU A 16 58.01 6.63 24.05
N MET A 17 56.92 7.35 23.77
CA MET A 17 56.42 8.39 24.67
C MET A 17 54.96 8.13 24.99
N SER A 18 54.67 8.38 26.26
CA SER A 18 53.53 7.99 27.07
C SER A 18 52.18 8.61 26.69
N SER A 19 51.13 7.81 26.93
CA SER A 19 49.81 8.19 27.46
C SER A 19 49.14 9.45 26.91
N MET A 20 48.12 9.26 26.08
CA MET A 20 46.96 10.15 26.07
C MET A 20 45.74 9.35 26.52
N SER A 21 45.16 9.85 27.60
CA SER A 21 44.00 9.34 28.31
C SER A 21 42.83 9.10 27.36
N ILE A 22 42.20 7.93 27.52
CA ILE A 22 40.86 7.66 27.03
C ILE A 22 39.96 8.73 27.67
N GLY A 23 39.56 9.72 26.88
CA GLY A 23 38.52 10.65 27.28
C GLY A 23 37.26 9.84 27.52
N GLU A 24 36.73 9.93 28.74
CA GLU A 24 35.42 9.43 29.13
C GLU A 24 34.41 9.80 28.03
N LEU A 25 33.94 8.79 27.28
CA LEU A 25 32.68 8.93 26.57
C LEU A 25 31.61 9.12 27.64
N ASP A 26 31.03 10.32 27.69
CA ASP A 26 29.84 10.65 28.47
C ASP A 26 28.80 9.55 28.21
N ASP A 27 28.54 8.73 29.22
CA ASP A 27 27.68 7.55 29.19
C ASP A 27 26.17 7.94 29.20
N ARG A 28 25.87 9.13 28.69
CA ARG A 28 24.51 9.59 28.45
C ARG A 28 24.07 9.13 27.07
N PRO A 29 22.94 8.39 26.95
CA PRO A 29 22.40 8.06 25.64
C PRO A 29 22.18 9.38 24.89
N PRO A 30 22.62 9.49 23.62
CA PRO A 30 22.42 10.69 22.83
C PRO A 30 20.94 11.03 22.84
N ASP A 31 20.61 12.28 23.16
CA ASP A 31 19.24 12.76 23.27
C ASP A 31 18.48 12.41 21.98
N MET A 32 17.62 11.38 22.07
CA MET A 32 16.99 10.72 20.94
C MET A 32 15.78 11.55 20.52
N SER A 33 16.09 12.75 20.01
CA SER A 33 15.15 13.84 19.75
C SER A 33 14.70 13.89 18.30
N VAL A 34 15.42 13.23 17.37
CA VAL A 34 15.18 13.34 15.93
C VAL A 34 15.37 12.02 15.17
N VAL A 35 14.66 11.88 14.05
CA VAL A 35 14.81 10.84 13.03
C VAL A 35 15.37 11.48 11.75
N LYS A 36 16.52 10.98 11.27
CA LYS A 36 17.12 11.40 10.00
C LYS A 36 16.78 10.42 8.90
N LEU A 37 16.19 10.90 7.81
CA LEU A 37 15.94 10.08 6.62
C LEU A 37 17.25 9.92 5.85
N LEU A 38 17.81 8.70 5.81
CA LEU A 38 19.18 8.48 5.31
C LEU A 38 19.40 8.82 3.83
N ASN A 39 18.35 8.78 3.01
CA ASN A 39 18.39 9.17 1.60
C ASN A 39 18.01 10.64 1.35
N SER A 40 17.85 11.43 2.42
CA SER A 40 17.46 12.84 2.35
C SER A 40 18.27 13.68 3.36
N ALA A 41 18.29 14.99 3.19
CA ALA A 41 18.73 15.90 4.25
C ALA A 41 17.64 16.12 5.33
N THR A 42 16.45 15.53 5.14
CA THR A 42 15.31 15.70 6.04
C THR A 42 15.56 15.07 7.41
N VAL A 43 15.37 15.88 8.44
CA VAL A 43 15.36 15.50 9.84
C VAL A 43 13.97 15.80 10.40
N ILE A 44 13.39 14.86 11.14
CA ILE A 44 12.05 14.97 11.72
C ILE A 44 12.16 14.82 13.23
N GLU A 45 11.63 15.77 14.00
CA GLU A 45 11.60 15.69 15.45
C GLU A 45 10.71 14.55 15.96
N ILE A 46 11.11 13.94 17.07
CA ILE A 46 10.36 12.92 17.78
C ILE A 46 9.46 13.62 18.80
N ARG A 47 8.15 13.43 18.65
CA ARG A 47 7.14 13.99 19.56
C ARG A 47 6.99 13.17 20.83
N ASN A 48 7.01 11.84 20.69
CA ASN A 48 6.82 10.92 21.80
C ASN A 48 7.41 9.54 21.47
N VAL A 49 7.96 8.87 22.47
CA VAL A 49 8.43 7.48 22.42
C VAL A 49 7.49 6.61 23.23
N VAL A 50 6.82 5.66 22.57
CA VAL A 50 5.90 4.73 23.22
C VAL A 50 6.57 3.36 23.31
N LEU A 51 7.06 3.02 24.50
CA LEU A 51 7.59 1.68 24.80
C LEU A 51 6.45 0.67 24.97
N HIS A 52 6.71 -0.60 24.68
CA HIS A 52 5.77 -1.66 25.01
C HIS A 52 5.56 -1.70 26.54
N PRO A 53 4.32 -1.76 27.05
CA PRO A 53 4.04 -1.65 28.49
C PRO A 53 4.66 -2.77 29.34
N ASN A 54 4.87 -3.94 28.74
CA ASN A 54 5.48 -5.10 29.39
C ASN A 54 7.00 -5.21 29.14
N TYR A 55 7.63 -4.18 28.55
CA TYR A 55 9.07 -4.16 28.36
C TYR A 55 9.77 -3.89 29.69
N THR A 56 10.87 -4.62 29.94
CA THR A 56 11.77 -4.39 31.07
C THR A 56 13.19 -4.25 30.54
N GLU A 57 13.98 -3.36 31.16
CA GLU A 57 15.35 -3.10 30.76
C GLU A 57 16.19 -4.39 30.71
N GLY A 58 16.99 -4.55 29.65
CA GLY A 58 17.81 -5.75 29.41
C GLY A 58 17.04 -6.98 28.93
N SER A 59 15.70 -6.94 28.89
CA SER A 59 14.90 -8.05 28.38
C SER A 59 14.93 -8.12 26.85
N VAL A 60 15.04 -9.35 26.33
CA VAL A 60 14.72 -9.61 24.92
C VAL A 60 13.20 -9.61 24.69
N TYR A 61 12.40 -9.78 25.74
CA TYR A 61 10.95 -9.83 25.61
C TYR A 61 10.31 -8.44 25.56
N ASN A 62 9.29 -8.28 24.72
CA ASN A 62 8.54 -7.05 24.47
C ASN A 62 9.44 -5.87 24.09
N ASN A 63 10.61 -6.15 23.51
CA ASN A 63 11.61 -5.14 23.19
C ASN A 63 11.27 -4.42 21.88
N ILE A 64 10.20 -3.63 21.93
CA ILE A 64 9.68 -2.85 20.81
C ILE A 64 9.17 -1.49 21.29
N ALA A 65 9.39 -0.47 20.46
CA ALA A 65 8.94 0.89 20.70
C ALA A 65 8.38 1.51 19.42
N VAL A 66 7.44 2.45 19.58
CA VAL A 66 6.92 3.28 18.47
C VAL A 66 7.33 4.73 18.70
N LEU A 67 8.02 5.31 17.72
CA LEU A 67 8.37 6.72 17.70
C LEU A 67 7.25 7.50 17.00
N LYS A 68 6.55 8.37 17.73
CA LYS A 68 5.57 9.29 17.17
C LYS A 68 6.30 10.54 16.69
N LEU A 69 6.25 10.80 15.39
CA LEU A 69 6.90 11.94 14.76
C LEU A 69 6.14 13.25 15.04
N ALA A 70 6.86 14.37 15.14
CA ALA A 70 6.28 15.70 15.32
C ALA A 70 5.58 16.21 14.06
N SER A 71 6.05 15.81 12.89
CA SER A 71 5.47 16.13 11.59
C SER A 71 5.32 14.89 10.71
N VAL A 72 4.40 14.96 9.76
CA VAL A 72 4.14 13.87 8.80
C VAL A 72 5.35 13.71 7.88
N SER A 73 5.86 12.48 7.75
CA SER A 73 6.93 12.17 6.81
C SER A 73 6.40 12.13 5.38
N ASN A 74 7.18 12.67 4.45
CA ASN A 74 6.85 12.60 3.03
C ASN A 74 7.23 11.27 2.35
N VAL A 75 7.81 10.33 3.09
CA VAL A 75 8.23 9.01 2.61
C VAL A 75 7.05 8.04 2.60
N VAL A 76 7.00 7.16 1.60
CA VAL A 76 6.03 6.05 1.55
C VAL A 76 6.43 5.02 2.62
N PRO A 77 5.55 4.70 3.59
CA PRO A 77 5.87 3.73 4.63
C PRO A 77 5.96 2.30 4.06
N ILE A 78 6.78 1.46 4.70
CA ILE A 78 6.83 0.02 4.39
C ILE A 78 5.57 -0.67 4.94
N CYS A 79 5.09 -1.69 4.24
CA CYS A 79 4.00 -2.53 4.73
C CYS A 79 4.49 -3.44 5.87
N LEU A 80 3.75 -3.47 6.98
CA LEU A 80 3.97 -4.44 8.05
C LEU A 80 3.21 -5.74 7.74
N ASN A 81 3.88 -6.88 7.87
CA ASN A 81 3.26 -8.18 7.69
C ASN A 81 3.16 -8.92 9.02
N PHE A 82 1.93 -9.31 9.36
CA PHE A 82 1.61 -10.04 10.60
C PHE A 82 1.24 -11.51 10.34
N ASP A 83 1.32 -12.00 9.09
CA ASP A 83 1.00 -13.38 8.74
C ASP A 83 2.18 -14.31 9.04
N ASP A 84 2.00 -15.12 10.09
CA ASP A 84 2.99 -16.10 10.54
C ASP A 84 3.20 -17.26 9.56
N ARG A 85 2.34 -17.46 8.55
CA ARG A 85 2.49 -18.53 7.56
C ARG A 85 3.65 -18.30 6.60
N ALA A 86 4.22 -17.10 6.58
CA ALA A 86 5.40 -16.77 5.79
C ALA A 86 6.67 -17.45 6.33
N PHE A 87 6.74 -17.66 7.65
CA PHE A 87 7.87 -18.32 8.30
C PHE A 87 7.85 -19.83 7.98
N ASN A 88 9.02 -20.45 7.80
CA ASN A 88 9.22 -21.85 7.37
C ASN A 88 9.06 -22.16 5.87
N LYS A 89 8.74 -21.19 5.01
CA LYS A 89 8.58 -21.42 3.54
C LYS A 89 9.31 -20.41 2.67
N ARG A 90 9.99 -19.42 3.26
CA ARG A 90 10.49 -18.23 2.54
C ARG A 90 11.86 -17.82 3.06
N GLU A 91 12.67 -17.38 2.12
CA GLU A 91 13.88 -16.61 2.33
C GLU A 91 13.50 -15.25 2.93
N LEU A 92 14.07 -14.92 4.10
CA LEU A 92 14.00 -13.58 4.67
C LEU A 92 15.29 -12.83 4.38
N PHE A 93 15.17 -11.51 4.37
CA PHE A 93 16.20 -10.57 4.00
C PHE A 93 16.42 -9.58 5.14
N PRO A 94 17.17 -9.95 6.20
CA PRO A 94 17.66 -8.97 7.16
C PRO A 94 18.57 -7.96 6.47
N HIS A 95 18.36 -6.69 6.80
CA HIS A 95 19.21 -5.60 6.35
C HIS A 95 20.50 -5.54 7.17
N VAL A 96 21.59 -5.20 6.50
CA VAL A 96 22.89 -4.93 7.11
C VAL A 96 23.43 -3.60 6.64
N ILE A 97 24.14 -2.93 7.54
CA ILE A 97 24.76 -1.65 7.25
C ILE A 97 26.23 -1.89 6.97
N ILE A 98 26.64 -1.55 5.75
CA ILE A 98 28.04 -1.54 5.35
C ILE A 98 28.51 -0.09 5.41
N LYS A 99 29.33 0.24 6.42
CA LYS A 99 29.99 1.54 6.52
C LYS A 99 31.30 1.49 5.73
N THR A 100 31.40 2.32 4.69
CA THR A 100 32.69 2.65 4.07
C THR A 100 33.10 4.05 4.50
N ASN A 101 34.38 4.40 4.35
CA ASN A 101 34.91 5.70 4.73
C ASN A 101 34.11 6.89 4.16
N ASP A 102 33.47 6.71 3.01
CA ASP A 102 32.74 7.77 2.29
C ASP A 102 31.21 7.55 2.19
N SER A 103 30.66 6.42 2.66
CA SER A 103 29.21 6.14 2.51
C SER A 103 28.67 5.08 3.46
N ILE A 104 27.40 5.22 3.83
CA ILE A 104 26.60 4.16 4.45
C ILE A 104 25.83 3.44 3.34
N ARG A 105 26.04 2.14 3.18
CA ARG A 105 25.31 1.30 2.22
C ARG A 105 24.45 0.27 2.96
N PHE A 106 23.28 -0.02 2.38
CA PHE A 106 22.41 -1.10 2.81
C PHE A 106 22.63 -2.30 1.92
N ALA A 107 22.81 -3.46 2.53
CA ALA A 107 22.77 -4.74 1.86
C ALA A 107 21.72 -5.61 2.54
N THR A 108 21.16 -6.57 1.82
CA THR A 108 20.31 -7.61 2.40
C THR A 108 21.04 -8.93 2.32
N ILE A 109 20.89 -9.74 3.37
CA ILE A 109 21.42 -11.10 3.42
C ILE A 109 20.26 -12.04 3.22
N ASN A 110 20.38 -13.01 2.31
CA ASN A 110 19.40 -14.08 2.23
C ASN A 110 19.59 -15.04 3.41
N THR A 111 18.53 -15.34 4.17
CA THR A 111 18.61 -16.24 5.32
C THR A 111 17.36 -17.09 5.52
N ASN A 112 17.57 -18.27 6.12
CA ASN A 112 16.50 -19.12 6.59
C ASN A 112 15.97 -18.60 7.93
N ALA A 113 14.67 -18.40 8.02
CA ALA A 113 14.03 -17.93 9.24
C ALA A 113 12.88 -18.83 9.70
N PHE A 114 12.88 -19.09 11.00
CA PHE A 114 11.97 -20.01 11.67
C PHE A 114 11.24 -19.30 12.81
N LYS A 115 9.99 -19.70 13.02
CA LYS A 115 9.19 -19.20 14.14
C LYS A 115 9.61 -19.93 15.40
N ASN A 116 9.97 -19.19 16.45
CA ASN A 116 10.38 -19.77 17.74
C ASN A 116 11.58 -20.73 17.57
N SER A 117 11.78 -21.65 18.51
CA SER A 117 12.75 -22.74 18.48
C SER A 117 12.39 -23.88 17.50
N SER A 118 11.51 -23.67 16.51
CA SER A 118 10.97 -24.78 15.70
C SER A 118 11.99 -25.53 14.84
N HIS A 119 13.26 -25.11 14.85
CA HIS A 119 14.35 -25.73 14.12
C HIS A 119 15.41 -26.22 15.10
N ARG A 120 15.92 -27.44 14.88
CA ARG A 120 16.92 -28.11 15.71
C ARG A 120 18.15 -27.23 15.99
N LEU A 121 18.63 -26.49 15.00
CA LEU A 121 19.79 -25.58 15.17
C LEU A 121 19.51 -24.39 16.10
N CYS A 122 18.25 -23.95 16.22
CA CYS A 122 17.85 -22.91 17.16
C CYS A 122 17.66 -23.46 18.59
N GLU A 123 17.58 -24.78 18.75
CA GLU A 123 17.50 -25.48 20.04
C GLU A 123 18.85 -26.01 20.51
N GLU A 124 19.69 -26.48 19.59
CA GLU A 124 20.97 -27.16 19.88
C GLU A 124 22.15 -26.21 20.01
N TYR A 125 22.14 -25.04 19.37
CA TYR A 125 23.20 -24.06 19.62
C TYR A 125 23.04 -23.54 21.05
N PRO A 126 24.06 -23.66 21.91
CA PRO A 126 24.05 -23.14 23.27
C PRO A 126 24.19 -21.61 23.24
N SER A 127 23.29 -20.95 22.54
CA SER A 127 23.20 -19.50 22.57
C SER A 127 22.68 -19.11 23.95
N ALA A 128 23.25 -18.06 24.54
CA ALA A 128 22.77 -17.46 25.79
C ALA A 128 21.38 -16.77 25.62
N ILE A 129 20.56 -17.24 24.68
CA ILE A 129 19.40 -16.57 24.12
C ILE A 129 18.23 -17.55 24.12
N SER A 130 17.20 -17.24 24.90
CA SER A 130 15.95 -17.99 24.90
C SER A 130 15.02 -17.44 23.81
N PHE A 131 14.72 -18.27 22.80
CA PHE A 131 13.73 -17.96 21.79
C PHE A 131 12.33 -18.19 22.36
N GLY A 132 11.50 -17.16 22.29
CA GLY A 132 10.13 -17.17 22.79
C GLY A 132 9.14 -17.07 21.64
N SER A 133 7.85 -17.13 21.96
CA SER A 133 6.80 -17.05 20.94
C SER A 133 6.80 -15.75 20.14
N GLU A 134 7.40 -14.68 20.64
CA GLU A 134 7.53 -13.38 19.97
C GLU A 134 8.85 -13.17 19.21
N HIS A 135 9.71 -14.18 19.20
CA HIS A 135 11.00 -14.14 18.53
C HIS A 135 10.99 -14.92 17.21
N LEU A 136 11.91 -14.52 16.34
CA LEU A 136 12.32 -15.21 15.12
C LEU A 136 13.75 -15.69 15.31
N CYS A 137 14.02 -16.93 14.93
CA CYS A 137 15.36 -17.44 14.77
C CYS A 137 15.71 -17.37 13.29
N PHE A 138 16.84 -16.76 12.94
CA PHE A 138 17.34 -16.79 11.57
C PHE A 138 18.82 -17.15 11.54
N PHE A 139 19.22 -17.88 10.49
CA PHE A 139 20.51 -18.55 10.44
C PHE A 139 20.93 -18.92 9.02
N ASN A 140 22.24 -18.89 8.79
CA ASN A 140 22.94 -19.34 7.60
C ASN A 140 24.01 -20.37 8.01
N GLU A 141 23.97 -21.55 7.37
CA GLU A 141 24.91 -22.66 7.64
C GLU A 141 26.37 -22.30 7.33
N GLU A 142 26.59 -21.36 6.42
CA GLU A 142 27.92 -20.89 6.05
C GLU A 142 28.54 -20.06 7.16
N PHE A 143 29.86 -20.14 7.29
CA PHE A 143 30.64 -19.30 8.19
C PHE A 143 31.27 -18.15 7.41
N ILE A 144 31.28 -16.96 8.00
CA ILE A 144 32.04 -15.82 7.49
C ILE A 144 33.20 -15.52 8.42
N VAL A 145 34.14 -14.70 7.96
CA VAL A 145 35.19 -14.18 8.84
C VAL A 145 34.50 -13.35 9.94
N PRO A 146 34.77 -13.61 11.22
CA PRO A 146 34.16 -12.86 12.33
C PRO A 146 34.29 -11.36 12.15
N ASP A 147 33.27 -10.61 12.62
CA ASP A 147 33.16 -9.15 12.53
C ASP A 147 33.01 -8.59 11.10
N THR A 148 32.96 -9.44 10.07
CA THR A 148 32.71 -9.00 8.68
C THR A 148 31.32 -8.43 8.51
N CYS A 149 30.35 -8.93 9.29
CA CYS A 149 28.98 -8.50 9.21
C CYS A 149 28.48 -7.91 10.52
N GLN A 150 28.14 -6.62 10.49
CA GLN A 150 27.59 -5.89 11.63
C GLN A 150 26.14 -5.48 11.35
N GLN A 151 25.22 -5.98 12.17
CA GLN A 151 23.81 -5.59 12.17
C GLN A 151 23.52 -4.62 13.31
N HIS A 152 22.86 -3.51 12.97
CA HIS A 152 22.35 -2.58 13.97
C HIS A 152 20.98 -3.04 14.49
N LEU A 153 20.75 -2.83 15.79
CA LEU A 153 19.48 -3.11 16.45
C LEU A 153 18.32 -2.37 15.75
N GLY A 154 17.19 -3.05 15.59
CA GLY A 154 16.00 -2.48 14.96
C GLY A 154 16.03 -2.47 13.43
N LEU A 155 17.10 -2.98 12.78
CA LEU A 155 17.11 -3.12 11.32
C LEU A 155 15.99 -4.06 10.84
N PRO A 156 15.30 -3.73 9.75
CA PRO A 156 14.17 -4.52 9.27
C PRO A 156 14.60 -5.89 8.76
N ILE A 157 13.75 -6.88 9.02
CA ILE A 157 13.77 -8.19 8.41
C ILE A 157 12.61 -8.26 7.43
N GLU A 158 12.91 -8.35 6.14
CA GLU A 158 11.93 -8.25 5.06
C GLU A 158 11.78 -9.57 4.30
N ALA A 159 10.69 -9.72 3.56
CA ALA A 159 10.56 -10.80 2.58
C ALA A 159 10.06 -10.24 1.25
N PHE A 160 10.51 -10.81 0.13
CA PHE A 160 9.92 -10.54 -1.18
C PHE A 160 8.62 -11.32 -1.33
N HIS A 161 7.48 -10.63 -1.22
CA HIS A 161 6.21 -11.22 -1.63
C HIS A 161 5.38 -10.22 -2.42
N ASN A 162 5.53 -10.24 -3.74
CA ASN A 162 4.98 -9.28 -4.69
C ASN A 162 5.41 -7.81 -4.48
N GLU A 163 5.83 -7.43 -3.27
CA GLU A 163 6.43 -6.18 -2.79
C GLU A 163 7.27 -6.42 -1.50
N PHE A 164 8.00 -5.39 -1.03
CA PHE A 164 8.74 -5.40 0.24
C PHE A 164 7.78 -5.25 1.42
N ALA A 165 7.74 -6.25 2.30
CA ALA A 165 7.05 -6.16 3.56
C ALA A 165 7.99 -6.51 4.72
N MET A 166 7.83 -5.79 5.82
CA MET A 166 8.59 -6.00 7.04
C MET A 166 7.88 -7.03 7.92
N PHE A 167 8.63 -8.06 8.33
CA PHE A 167 8.13 -9.18 9.16
C PHE A 167 8.68 -9.13 10.59
N GLY A 168 9.84 -8.50 10.76
CA GLY A 168 10.55 -8.48 12.01
C GLY A 168 11.63 -7.41 12.07
N MET A 169 12.34 -7.39 13.19
CA MET A 169 13.49 -6.51 13.41
C MET A 169 14.64 -7.31 13.99
N TYR A 170 15.86 -6.97 13.58
CA TYR A 170 17.06 -7.52 14.20
C TYR A 170 17.18 -7.11 15.68
N MET A 171 17.50 -8.08 16.54
CA MET A 171 17.64 -7.85 17.98
C MET A 171 19.00 -8.24 18.54
N LYS A 172 19.51 -9.43 18.25
CA LYS A 172 20.77 -9.90 18.84
C LYS A 172 21.35 -11.03 18.01
N GLY A 173 22.66 -11.12 17.95
CA GLY A 173 23.36 -12.15 17.20
C GLY A 173 24.77 -11.69 16.84
N GLU A 174 25.58 -12.63 16.41
CA GLU A 174 26.90 -12.38 15.86
C GLU A 174 26.87 -12.71 14.37
N ASP A 175 27.79 -12.08 13.62
CA ASP A 175 28.02 -12.37 12.21
C ASP A 175 26.76 -12.43 11.34
N CYS A 176 25.74 -11.65 11.70
CA CYS A 176 24.46 -11.58 11.00
C CYS A 176 23.74 -12.92 10.80
N GLY A 177 23.94 -13.87 11.71
CA GLY A 177 23.35 -15.20 11.64
C GLY A 177 24.14 -16.21 10.81
N PHE A 178 25.36 -15.90 10.38
CA PHE A 178 26.27 -16.87 9.74
C PHE A 178 27.02 -17.67 10.78
N GLY A 179 27.05 -19.01 10.63
CA GLY A 179 27.77 -19.90 11.54
C GLY A 179 27.11 -20.08 12.91
N GLU A 180 26.39 -19.07 13.40
CA GLU A 180 25.56 -19.13 14.61
C GLU A 180 24.18 -18.48 14.41
N PRO A 181 23.11 -18.98 15.06
CA PRO A 181 21.77 -18.41 14.92
C PRO A 181 21.67 -17.01 15.54
N ALA A 182 20.91 -16.14 14.89
CA ALA A 182 20.59 -14.81 15.35
C ALA A 182 19.10 -14.65 15.70
N LEU A 183 18.85 -13.71 16.63
CA LEU A 183 17.56 -13.38 17.19
C LEU A 183 16.95 -12.15 16.50
N GLY A 184 15.73 -12.32 16.02
CA GLY A 184 14.88 -11.23 15.57
C GLY A 184 13.59 -11.12 16.39
N LEU A 185 13.02 -9.93 16.44
CA LEU A 185 11.67 -9.69 16.94
C LEU A 185 10.64 -10.02 15.87
N ARG A 186 9.55 -10.71 16.23
CA ARG A 186 8.44 -11.02 15.32
C ARG A 186 7.35 -9.97 15.44
N LEU A 187 7.13 -9.16 14.39
CA LEU A 187 6.07 -8.13 14.41
C LEU A 187 4.66 -8.71 14.62
N GLY A 188 4.41 -9.92 14.08
CA GLY A 188 3.14 -10.63 14.26
C GLY A 188 2.75 -10.84 15.73
N ALA A 189 3.72 -11.00 16.63
CA ALA A 189 3.47 -11.19 18.06
C ALA A 189 2.93 -9.92 18.74
N HIS A 190 3.32 -8.76 18.22
CA HIS A 190 2.97 -7.45 18.79
C HIS A 190 1.87 -6.72 18.01
N LYS A 191 1.18 -7.40 17.08
CA LYS A 191 0.13 -6.82 16.24
C LYS A 191 -0.91 -6.06 17.07
N ALA A 192 -1.48 -6.69 18.11
CA ALA A 192 -2.53 -6.09 18.92
C ALA A 192 -2.06 -4.80 19.63
N TRP A 193 -0.83 -4.81 20.13
CA TRP A 193 -0.24 -3.62 20.75
C TRP A 193 0.03 -2.52 19.70
N LEU A 194 0.64 -2.86 18.56
CA LEU A 194 0.88 -1.91 17.46
C LEU A 194 -0.42 -1.26 16.97
N GLU A 195 -1.48 -2.06 16.77
CA GLU A 195 -2.81 -1.55 16.41
C GLU A 195 -3.34 -0.58 17.46
N SER A 196 -3.17 -0.87 18.75
CA SER A 196 -3.63 0.01 19.84
C SER A 196 -2.90 1.36 19.90
N VAL A 197 -1.63 1.40 19.48
CA VAL A 197 -0.79 2.61 19.50
C VAL A 197 -0.96 3.45 18.24
N LEU A 198 -1.12 2.79 17.08
CA LEU A 198 -1.16 3.42 15.76
C LEU A 198 -2.58 3.81 15.32
N LEU A 199 -3.61 3.07 15.72
CA LEU A 199 -4.99 3.34 15.33
C LEU A 199 -5.69 4.18 16.40
N LYS A 200 -6.45 5.21 15.98
CA LYS A 200 -7.32 5.95 16.91
C LYS A 200 -8.41 5.02 17.43
N LYS A 201 -8.66 5.04 18.75
CA LYS A 201 -9.88 4.44 19.33
C LYS A 201 -11.08 5.07 18.63
N ARG A 202 -12.01 4.24 18.14
CA ARG A 202 -13.27 4.71 17.55
C ARG A 202 -14.07 5.41 18.64
N ASP A 203 -14.23 6.73 18.54
CA ASP A 203 -15.33 7.40 19.21
C ASP A 203 -16.63 6.85 18.61
N SER A 204 -17.46 6.31 19.49
CA SER A 204 -18.70 5.64 19.14
C SER A 204 -19.74 6.72 18.80
N SER A 205 -19.97 6.99 17.52
CA SER A 205 -21.24 7.58 17.11
C SER A 205 -22.34 6.62 17.55
N VAL A 206 -23.31 7.10 18.33
CA VAL A 206 -24.30 6.27 19.03
C VAL A 206 -25.12 5.49 18.00
N SER A 207 -24.75 4.22 17.82
CA SER A 207 -25.49 3.23 17.05
C SER A 207 -26.55 2.60 17.93
N PHE A 208 -27.81 2.66 17.50
CA PHE A 208 -28.91 1.97 18.20
C PHE A 208 -29.01 0.54 17.66
N ILE A 209 -28.76 -0.44 18.53
CA ILE A 209 -28.94 -1.86 18.22
C ILE A 209 -30.27 -2.29 18.84
N ASP A 210 -31.22 -2.63 17.98
CA ASP A 210 -32.49 -3.23 18.40
C ASP A 210 -32.35 -4.75 18.36
N THR A 211 -32.27 -5.40 19.52
CA THR A 211 -32.00 -6.83 19.64
C THR A 211 -33.18 -7.72 19.20
N ASP A 212 -34.36 -7.13 19.03
CA ASP A 212 -35.59 -7.88 18.78
C ASP A 212 -35.90 -8.02 17.27
N LEU A 213 -35.18 -7.26 16.43
CA LEU A 213 -35.36 -7.26 14.97
C LEU A 213 -34.41 -8.22 14.25
N TRP A 214 -34.98 -9.10 13.44
CA TRP A 214 -34.29 -10.11 12.64
C TRP A 214 -34.19 -9.72 11.17
N VAL A 215 -33.33 -10.43 10.43
CA VAL A 215 -33.23 -10.25 8.97
C VAL A 215 -34.60 -10.51 8.34
N ARG A 216 -35.05 -9.57 7.50
CA ARG A 216 -36.38 -9.46 6.87
C ARG A 216 -37.50 -8.85 7.73
N ASP A 217 -37.25 -8.52 8.98
CA ASP A 217 -38.26 -7.81 9.78
C ASP A 217 -38.46 -6.38 9.28
N GLU A 218 -39.69 -5.91 9.38
CA GLU A 218 -40.02 -4.50 9.11
C GLU A 218 -39.56 -3.65 10.28
N CYS A 219 -38.91 -2.54 9.95
CA CYS A 219 -38.32 -1.64 10.91
C CYS A 219 -38.72 -0.20 10.57
N LYS A 220 -38.88 0.63 11.60
CA LYS A 220 -39.33 2.01 11.44
C LYS A 220 -38.40 2.95 12.19
N TYR A 221 -37.98 3.98 11.49
CA TYR A 221 -37.14 5.02 12.04
C TYR A 221 -37.95 6.06 12.82
N ALA A 222 -37.30 6.78 13.73
CA ALA A 222 -37.94 7.85 14.53
C ALA A 222 -38.52 8.98 13.65
N ASP A 223 -37.95 9.20 12.47
CA ASP A 223 -38.44 10.16 11.47
C ASP A 223 -39.65 9.67 10.65
N GLY A 224 -40.15 8.46 10.94
CA GLY A 224 -41.29 7.85 10.26
C GLY A 224 -40.94 7.01 9.03
N THR A 225 -39.68 6.99 8.58
CA THR A 225 -39.25 6.20 7.42
C THR A 225 -39.41 4.70 7.70
N GLN A 226 -40.00 3.97 6.76
CA GLN A 226 -40.12 2.51 6.82
C GLN A 226 -38.96 1.82 6.13
N GLY A 227 -38.53 0.67 6.66
CA GLY A 227 -37.47 -0.14 6.09
C GLY A 227 -37.61 -1.64 6.38
N ILE A 228 -36.65 -2.41 5.87
CA ILE A 228 -36.51 -3.84 6.14
C ILE A 228 -35.09 -4.12 6.63
N CYS A 229 -34.96 -4.95 7.67
CA CYS A 229 -33.67 -5.43 8.16
C CYS A 229 -32.96 -6.33 7.13
N VAL A 230 -31.81 -5.88 6.63
CA VAL A 230 -30.98 -6.62 5.67
C VAL A 230 -29.50 -6.55 6.07
N PRO A 231 -28.64 -7.47 5.59
CA PRO A 231 -27.20 -7.31 5.77
C PRO A 231 -26.74 -5.93 5.30
N GLN A 232 -25.83 -5.29 6.03
CA GLN A 232 -25.38 -3.91 5.73
C GLN A 232 -24.90 -3.76 4.28
N ALA A 233 -24.23 -4.79 3.75
CA ALA A 233 -23.77 -4.84 2.36
C ALA A 233 -24.91 -4.75 1.32
N ASN A 234 -26.13 -5.12 1.69
CA ASN A 234 -27.28 -5.22 0.79
C ASN A 234 -28.25 -4.05 0.95
N CYS A 235 -27.88 -3.01 1.71
CA CYS A 235 -28.72 -1.84 1.86
C CYS A 235 -28.20 -0.64 1.06
N SER A 236 -28.83 -0.35 -0.07
CA SER A 236 -28.50 0.82 -0.90
C SER A 236 -28.92 2.15 -0.24
N GLY A 237 -29.98 2.17 0.57
CA GLY A 237 -30.50 3.39 1.21
C GLY A 237 -29.77 3.81 2.51
N ILE A 238 -28.82 3.03 3.01
CA ILE A 238 -28.13 3.34 4.28
C ILE A 238 -27.20 4.56 4.14
N LEU A 239 -26.66 4.77 2.94
CA LEU A 239 -25.71 5.83 2.62
C LEU A 239 -26.32 7.22 2.78
N GLU A 240 -27.54 7.43 2.29
CA GLU A 240 -28.24 8.72 2.40
C GLU A 240 -28.45 9.14 3.86
N ARG A 241 -28.74 8.17 4.74
CA ARG A 241 -28.92 8.45 6.17
C ARG A 241 -27.60 8.84 6.84
N ILE A 242 -26.51 8.14 6.53
CA ILE A 242 -25.17 8.46 7.05
C ILE A 242 -24.77 9.87 6.62
N GLN A 243 -24.95 10.20 5.34
CA GLN A 243 -24.61 11.52 4.78
C GLN A 243 -25.39 12.65 5.42
N ARG A 244 -26.67 12.41 5.74
CA ARG A 244 -27.55 13.40 6.38
C ARG A 244 -27.44 13.42 7.91
N ALA A 245 -26.47 12.70 8.49
CA ALA A 245 -26.32 12.50 9.93
C ALA A 245 -27.63 12.03 10.61
N GLN A 246 -28.43 11.25 9.90
CA GLN A 246 -29.69 10.68 10.39
C GLN A 246 -29.42 9.39 11.18
N GLN A 247 -30.36 9.05 12.07
CA GLN A 247 -30.28 7.84 12.88
C GLN A 247 -30.14 6.58 12.02
N ILE A 248 -29.27 5.66 12.47
CA ILE A 248 -29.09 4.32 11.92
C ILE A 248 -29.59 3.30 12.93
N ILE A 249 -30.41 2.36 12.48
CA ILE A 249 -30.88 1.24 13.29
C ILE A 249 -30.15 -0.02 12.83
N TYR A 250 -29.47 -0.67 13.76
CA TYR A 250 -28.87 -1.99 13.58
C TYR A 250 -29.83 -3.04 14.12
N CYS A 251 -30.21 -3.99 13.27
CA CYS A 251 -31.11 -5.08 13.67
C CYS A 251 -30.26 -6.21 14.25
N ARG A 252 -30.35 -6.44 15.57
CA ARG A 252 -29.67 -7.49 16.33
C ARG A 252 -28.14 -7.47 16.40
N SER A 253 -27.46 -7.00 15.36
CA SER A 253 -26.00 -6.97 15.29
C SER A 253 -25.53 -5.82 14.40
N GLY A 254 -24.27 -5.40 14.57
CA GLY A 254 -23.65 -4.36 13.73
C GLY A 254 -23.58 -4.69 12.22
N ALA A 255 -23.88 -5.93 11.83
CA ALA A 255 -23.81 -6.41 10.44
C ALA A 255 -25.16 -6.38 9.70
N VAL A 256 -26.27 -6.10 10.39
CA VAL A 256 -27.62 -6.05 9.82
C VAL A 256 -28.23 -4.70 10.16
N VAL A 257 -28.76 -4.02 9.16
CA VAL A 257 -29.28 -2.65 9.28
C VAL A 257 -30.71 -2.55 8.74
N CYS A 258 -31.47 -1.61 9.28
CA CYS A 258 -32.80 -1.28 8.78
C CYS A 258 -32.69 -0.53 7.44
N CYS A 259 -33.00 -1.14 6.30
CA CYS A 259 -32.84 -0.49 5.01
C CYS A 259 -34.08 0.27 4.53
N PRO A 260 -34.00 1.57 4.19
CA PRO A 260 -35.14 2.31 3.66
C PRO A 260 -35.64 1.72 2.34
N ARG A 261 -36.95 1.55 2.17
CA ARG A 261 -37.53 1.14 0.88
C ARG A 261 -37.48 2.32 -0.11
N LYS A 262 -36.68 2.23 -1.18
CA LYS A 262 -36.79 3.10 -2.37
C LYS A 262 -37.78 2.50 -3.38
N ALA A 263 -38.52 3.35 -4.09
CA ALA A 263 -39.36 2.92 -5.22
C ALA A 263 -38.48 2.44 -6.38
N SER A 264 -38.63 1.18 -6.80
CA SER A 264 -37.80 0.55 -7.82
C SER A 264 -38.26 0.89 -9.25
N ASN A 265 -37.36 1.42 -10.08
CA ASN A 265 -37.56 1.58 -11.53
C ASN A 265 -36.86 0.41 -12.27
N PRO A 266 -37.58 -0.36 -13.10
CA PRO A 266 -37.08 -1.59 -13.74
C PRO A 266 -35.96 -1.39 -14.78
N ARG A 267 -35.58 -0.15 -15.14
CA ARG A 267 -34.41 0.11 -16.00
C ARG A 267 -33.12 0.38 -15.23
N ILE A 268 -33.22 0.83 -13.98
CA ILE A 268 -32.06 1.00 -13.08
C ILE A 268 -31.41 -0.37 -12.81
N SER A 269 -32.24 -1.42 -12.76
CA SER A 269 -31.79 -2.77 -12.45
C SER A 269 -30.81 -3.36 -13.47
N ALA A 270 -30.82 -2.96 -14.74
CA ALA A 270 -29.94 -3.59 -15.75
C ALA A 270 -28.46 -3.14 -15.61
N ILE A 271 -28.22 -1.84 -15.40
CA ILE A 271 -26.87 -1.30 -15.15
C ILE A 271 -26.40 -1.70 -13.75
N GLU A 272 -27.30 -1.64 -12.76
CA GLU A 272 -27.01 -2.11 -11.41
C GLU A 272 -26.60 -3.59 -11.39
N GLN A 273 -27.36 -4.44 -12.07
CA GLN A 273 -27.02 -5.85 -12.23
C GLN A 273 -25.70 -6.07 -12.98
N GLU A 274 -25.38 -5.24 -13.99
CA GLU A 274 -24.08 -5.30 -14.67
C GLU A 274 -22.91 -4.98 -13.73
N PHE A 275 -23.06 -3.98 -12.86
CA PHE A 275 -22.05 -3.65 -11.87
C PHE A 275 -21.89 -4.74 -10.81
N ASP A 276 -23.00 -5.28 -10.31
CA ASP A 276 -23.00 -6.26 -9.23
C ASP A 276 -22.49 -7.63 -9.69
N GLU A 277 -22.83 -8.05 -10.92
CA GLU A 277 -22.41 -9.34 -11.49
C GLU A 277 -21.10 -9.25 -12.29
N CYS A 278 -20.46 -8.08 -12.38
CA CYS A 278 -19.33 -7.83 -13.30
C CYS A 278 -18.24 -8.92 -13.24
N ALA A 279 -17.83 -9.31 -12.03
CA ALA A 279 -16.76 -10.28 -11.83
C ALA A 279 -17.10 -11.66 -12.42
N GLU A 280 -18.32 -12.12 -12.20
CA GLU A 280 -18.79 -13.41 -12.72
C GLU A 280 -19.09 -13.33 -14.21
N ARG A 281 -19.73 -12.24 -14.63
CA ARG A 281 -20.14 -11.97 -16.01
C ARG A 281 -18.96 -11.97 -16.99
N TYR A 282 -17.81 -11.43 -16.59
CA TYR A 282 -16.63 -11.30 -17.46
C TYR A 282 -15.50 -12.27 -17.15
N MET A 283 -15.69 -13.21 -16.21
CA MET A 283 -14.66 -14.17 -15.78
C MET A 283 -13.99 -14.90 -16.95
N ASP A 284 -14.77 -15.36 -17.94
CA ASP A 284 -14.24 -16.06 -19.11
C ASP A 284 -13.40 -15.17 -20.02
N LEU A 285 -13.76 -13.89 -20.15
CA LEU A 285 -12.98 -12.92 -20.92
C LEU A 285 -11.70 -12.55 -20.18
N THR A 286 -11.77 -12.38 -18.87
CA THR A 286 -10.61 -12.16 -18.00
C THR A 286 -9.57 -13.26 -18.16
N ARG A 287 -9.97 -14.53 -18.15
CA ARG A 287 -9.05 -15.66 -18.37
C ARG A 287 -8.43 -15.71 -19.77
N LYS A 288 -9.13 -15.18 -20.77
CA LYS A 288 -8.72 -15.22 -22.19
C LYS A 288 -8.06 -13.92 -22.67
N ARG A 289 -7.87 -12.92 -21.79
CA ARG A 289 -7.41 -11.60 -22.21
C ARG A 289 -5.99 -11.63 -22.76
N SER A 290 -5.74 -10.77 -23.74
CA SER A 290 -4.45 -10.69 -24.42
C SER A 290 -3.45 -9.71 -23.80
N ASN A 291 -3.92 -8.73 -23.03
CA ASN A 291 -3.10 -7.69 -22.39
C ASN A 291 -3.86 -7.03 -21.23
N GLU A 292 -3.20 -6.13 -20.50
CA GLU A 292 -3.77 -5.39 -19.36
C GLU A 292 -4.60 -4.14 -19.76
N MET A 293 -4.71 -3.82 -21.06
CA MET A 293 -5.35 -2.60 -21.56
C MET A 293 -6.81 -2.83 -21.99
N THR A 294 -7.44 -3.94 -21.58
CA THR A 294 -8.78 -4.34 -22.06
C THR A 294 -9.91 -3.41 -21.65
N HIS A 295 -9.65 -2.53 -20.69
CA HIS A 295 -10.61 -1.61 -20.09
C HIS A 295 -10.31 -0.14 -20.44
N ILE A 296 -9.15 0.13 -21.02
CA ILE A 296 -8.63 1.49 -21.26
C ILE A 296 -9.12 2.01 -22.61
N MET A 297 -9.79 3.14 -22.59
CA MET A 297 -10.35 3.80 -23.77
C MET A 297 -9.66 5.14 -24.01
N GLU A 298 -9.29 5.42 -25.25
CA GLU A 298 -8.86 6.76 -25.65
C GLU A 298 -10.10 7.58 -26.04
N ILE A 299 -10.22 8.76 -25.44
CA ILE A 299 -11.26 9.74 -25.73
C ILE A 299 -10.58 10.90 -26.45
N GLY A 300 -10.95 11.08 -27.72
CA GLY A 300 -10.32 12.06 -28.60
C GLY A 300 -11.30 12.59 -29.64
N LEU A 301 -10.88 13.65 -30.32
CA LEU A 301 -11.63 14.25 -31.41
C LEU A 301 -11.29 13.55 -32.72
N GLN A 302 -12.30 13.35 -33.56
CA GLN A 302 -12.11 12.88 -34.92
C GLN A 302 -12.25 14.06 -35.89
N ASN A 303 -11.14 14.77 -36.14
CA ASN A 303 -11.06 15.73 -37.24
C ASN A 303 -10.44 15.06 -38.48
N SER A 304 -10.82 15.54 -39.67
CA SER A 304 -10.48 14.93 -40.98
C SER A 304 -8.99 14.83 -41.32
N SER A 305 -8.10 15.43 -40.51
CA SER A 305 -6.66 15.48 -40.78
C SER A 305 -5.74 15.15 -39.59
N ASN A 306 -6.26 14.96 -38.36
CA ASN A 306 -5.43 14.47 -37.25
C ASN A 306 -6.28 13.86 -36.13
N ARG A 307 -5.87 12.69 -35.60
CA ARG A 307 -6.44 12.09 -34.38
C ARG A 307 -5.65 12.57 -33.18
N SER A 308 -6.16 13.54 -32.43
CA SER A 308 -5.62 13.90 -31.12
C SER A 308 -6.42 13.20 -30.02
N SER A 309 -5.78 12.23 -29.36
CA SER A 309 -6.28 11.65 -28.11
C SER A 309 -5.97 12.65 -26.99
N ASN A 310 -7.00 13.14 -26.31
CA ASN A 310 -6.86 14.15 -25.26
C ASN A 310 -7.08 13.56 -23.88
N CYS A 311 -7.87 12.49 -23.78
CA CYS A 311 -8.29 11.91 -22.51
C CYS A 311 -8.19 10.40 -22.52
N ILE A 312 -7.89 9.84 -21.35
CA ILE A 312 -8.07 8.42 -21.08
C ILE A 312 -9.35 8.26 -20.30
N GLY A 313 -10.15 7.28 -20.72
CA GLY A 313 -11.31 6.81 -20.00
C GLY A 313 -11.20 5.32 -19.73
N TYR A 314 -12.11 4.84 -18.90
CA TYR A 314 -12.12 3.47 -18.44
C TYR A 314 -13.52 2.89 -18.56
N LEU A 315 -13.64 1.78 -19.28
CA LEU A 315 -14.91 1.15 -19.62
C LEU A 315 -15.48 0.42 -18.39
N ILE A 316 -16.63 0.87 -17.87
CA ILE A 316 -17.26 0.34 -16.65
C ILE A 316 -18.59 -0.38 -16.90
N SER A 317 -19.15 -0.22 -18.09
CA SER A 317 -20.26 -1.02 -18.61
C SER A 317 -20.16 -1.12 -20.12
N THR A 318 -20.98 -1.97 -20.74
CA THR A 318 -21.10 -2.06 -22.21
C THR A 318 -21.48 -0.73 -22.88
N ARG A 319 -21.95 0.28 -22.13
CA ARG A 319 -22.38 1.59 -22.65
C ARG A 319 -21.69 2.78 -21.98
N GLY A 320 -20.80 2.56 -21.02
CA GLY A 320 -20.32 3.63 -20.14
C GLY A 320 -18.82 3.62 -19.95
N VAL A 321 -18.20 4.77 -20.20
CA VAL A 321 -16.77 5.02 -19.98
C VAL A 321 -16.61 6.13 -18.96
N VAL A 322 -15.93 5.87 -17.84
CA VAL A 322 -15.66 6.86 -16.79
C VAL A 322 -14.32 7.55 -17.04
N THR A 323 -14.24 8.84 -16.75
CA THR A 323 -13.02 9.67 -16.79
C THR A 323 -13.19 10.86 -15.83
N SER A 324 -12.24 11.80 -15.78
CA SER A 324 -12.40 13.02 -14.98
C SER A 324 -13.18 14.08 -15.75
N ALA A 325 -13.93 14.92 -15.03
CA ALA A 325 -14.64 16.04 -15.62
C ALA A 325 -13.68 17.06 -16.24
N SER A 326 -12.59 17.37 -15.53
CA SER A 326 -11.56 18.30 -15.98
C SER A 326 -10.93 17.90 -17.31
N CYS A 327 -10.73 16.59 -17.55
CA CYS A 327 -10.17 16.12 -18.81
C CYS A 327 -11.07 16.47 -20.01
N LEU A 328 -12.39 16.27 -19.87
CA LEU A 328 -13.34 16.56 -20.94
C LEU A 328 -13.62 18.06 -21.10
N LEU A 329 -13.30 18.88 -20.11
CA LEU A 329 -13.53 20.34 -20.15
C LEU A 329 -12.33 21.12 -20.70
N GLU A 330 -11.23 20.44 -21.05
CA GLU A 330 -10.07 21.06 -21.72
C GLU A 330 -10.30 21.31 -23.22
N SER A 331 -11.38 20.76 -23.81
CA SER A 331 -11.69 20.93 -25.23
C SER A 331 -12.81 21.95 -25.46
N ASP A 332 -12.57 22.92 -26.35
CA ASP A 332 -13.57 23.90 -26.79
C ASP A 332 -14.68 23.29 -27.69
N THR A 333 -14.55 22.02 -28.06
CA THR A 333 -15.52 21.32 -28.92
C THR A 333 -16.34 20.29 -28.13
N PRO A 334 -17.67 20.28 -28.27
CA PRO A 334 -18.53 19.38 -27.50
C PRO A 334 -18.36 17.92 -27.94
N TYR A 335 -18.04 17.04 -26.98
CA TYR A 335 -18.12 15.59 -27.15
C TYR A 335 -19.58 15.16 -27.33
N ASN A 336 -19.84 14.17 -28.22
CA ASN A 336 -21.19 13.83 -28.69
C ASN A 336 -22.22 13.51 -27.58
N VAL A 337 -21.83 12.83 -26.49
CA VAL A 337 -22.66 12.64 -25.29
C VAL A 337 -21.76 12.48 -24.06
N VAL A 338 -21.67 13.52 -23.23
CA VAL A 338 -20.96 13.48 -21.94
C VAL A 338 -21.93 13.86 -20.83
N ARG A 339 -22.03 13.00 -19.81
CA ARG A 339 -22.68 13.36 -18.55
C ARG A 339 -21.60 13.64 -17.52
N LEU A 340 -21.41 14.91 -17.23
CA LEU A 340 -20.62 15.35 -16.09
C LEU A 340 -21.45 15.15 -14.82
N HIS A 341 -20.79 15.02 -13.67
CA HIS A 341 -21.44 15.29 -12.38
C HIS A 341 -21.68 16.83 -12.25
N ALA A 342 -22.24 17.46 -13.29
CA ALA A 342 -22.17 18.90 -13.59
C ALA A 342 -22.76 19.77 -12.49
N ASN A 343 -23.77 19.25 -11.78
CA ASN A 343 -24.45 20.00 -10.73
C ASN A 343 -23.60 20.10 -9.45
N GLU A 344 -22.54 19.28 -9.33
CA GLU A 344 -21.67 19.26 -8.16
C GLU A 344 -20.17 19.40 -8.48
N TYR A 345 -19.78 19.35 -9.75
CA TYR A 345 -18.40 19.60 -10.17
C TYR A 345 -18.05 21.09 -10.08
N ASP A 346 -16.99 21.40 -9.35
CA ASP A 346 -16.46 22.75 -9.24
C ASP A 346 -15.06 22.82 -9.86
N LYS A 347 -14.92 23.59 -10.93
CA LYS A 347 -13.66 23.78 -11.68
C LYS A 347 -12.56 24.41 -10.82
N ASN A 348 -12.91 25.26 -9.86
CA ASN A 348 -11.94 25.98 -9.03
C ASN A 348 -11.39 25.06 -7.94
N THR A 349 -12.26 24.29 -7.28
CA THR A 349 -11.86 23.39 -6.19
C THR A 349 -11.48 21.99 -6.67
N GLN A 350 -11.77 21.66 -7.94
CA GLN A 350 -11.67 20.31 -8.49
C GLN A 350 -12.51 19.27 -7.72
N SER A 351 -13.54 19.71 -7.00
CA SER A 351 -14.45 18.82 -6.28
C SER A 351 -15.36 18.07 -7.25
N ASN A 352 -15.66 16.80 -6.94
CA ASN A 352 -16.47 15.92 -7.78
C ASN A 352 -15.95 15.81 -9.22
N ASN A 353 -14.62 15.70 -9.37
CA ASN A 353 -13.97 15.70 -10.67
C ASN A 353 -14.09 14.34 -11.39
N ILE A 354 -15.32 13.95 -11.69
CA ILE A 354 -15.67 12.71 -12.38
C ILE A 354 -16.72 12.97 -13.47
N ALA A 355 -16.61 12.22 -14.55
CA ALA A 355 -17.51 12.27 -15.68
C ALA A 355 -17.73 10.87 -16.25
N VAL A 356 -18.86 10.68 -16.92
CA VAL A 356 -19.15 9.47 -17.67
C VAL A 356 -19.56 9.81 -19.11
N VAL A 357 -18.94 9.11 -20.05
CA VAL A 357 -19.24 9.16 -21.48
C VAL A 357 -20.18 8.01 -21.79
N LYS A 358 -21.37 8.34 -22.30
CA LYS A 358 -22.36 7.35 -22.72
C LYS A 358 -22.15 7.03 -24.19
N LEU A 359 -21.87 5.77 -24.49
CA LEU A 359 -21.65 5.29 -25.85
C LEU A 359 -22.96 5.30 -26.64
N ALA A 360 -22.89 5.67 -27.92
CA ALA A 360 -24.06 5.70 -28.81
C ALA A 360 -24.70 4.30 -28.99
N SER A 361 -23.88 3.25 -28.95
CA SER A 361 -24.30 1.85 -28.97
C SER A 361 -23.55 1.05 -27.91
N ALA A 362 -24.20 -0.01 -27.39
CA ALA A 362 -23.51 -0.95 -26.51
C ALA A 362 -22.43 -1.68 -27.28
N ILE A 363 -21.25 -1.82 -26.69
CA ILE A 363 -20.20 -2.67 -27.23
C ILE A 363 -20.55 -4.15 -27.00
N THR A 364 -20.01 -5.01 -27.86
CA THR A 364 -20.00 -6.46 -27.61
C THR A 364 -18.69 -6.83 -26.91
N PRO A 365 -18.72 -7.30 -25.65
CA PRO A 365 -17.52 -7.70 -24.92
C PRO A 365 -16.71 -8.78 -25.65
N THR A 366 -15.39 -8.63 -25.69
CA THR A 366 -14.44 -9.59 -26.25
C THR A 366 -13.22 -9.70 -25.34
N SER A 367 -12.32 -10.66 -25.58
CA SER A 367 -11.07 -10.77 -24.79
C SER A 367 -10.11 -9.59 -24.95
N ARG A 368 -10.38 -8.67 -25.88
CA ARG A 368 -9.60 -7.44 -26.09
C ARG A 368 -10.25 -6.20 -25.50
N VAL A 369 -11.57 -6.20 -25.34
CA VAL A 369 -12.34 -5.06 -24.84
C VAL A 369 -13.55 -5.56 -24.08
N PHE A 370 -13.60 -5.31 -22.78
CA PHE A 370 -14.75 -5.60 -21.93
C PHE A 370 -14.75 -4.68 -20.70
N PRO A 371 -15.89 -4.48 -20.02
CA PRO A 371 -15.94 -3.61 -18.85
C PRO A 371 -15.07 -4.10 -17.68
N ALA A 372 -14.50 -3.16 -16.95
CA ALA A 372 -13.90 -3.40 -15.64
C ALA A 372 -14.96 -3.29 -14.54
N CYS A 373 -14.70 -3.93 -13.41
CA CYS A 373 -15.61 -3.89 -12.28
C CYS A 373 -15.41 -2.61 -11.46
N LEU A 374 -16.44 -2.21 -10.73
CA LEU A 374 -16.38 -1.04 -9.86
C LEU A 374 -16.14 -1.45 -8.42
N TRP A 375 -15.20 -0.78 -7.75
CA TRP A 375 -15.05 -0.92 -6.31
C TRP A 375 -16.17 -0.15 -5.60
N GLN A 376 -17.09 -0.87 -4.97
CA GLN A 376 -18.27 -0.26 -4.34
C GLN A 376 -18.09 -0.01 -2.81
N ASN A 377 -16.99 -0.44 -2.20
CA ASN A 377 -16.79 -0.29 -0.75
C ASN A 377 -16.33 1.12 -0.39
N VAL A 378 -17.22 1.87 0.27
CA VAL A 378 -16.98 3.26 0.69
C VAL A 378 -16.17 3.39 1.99
N THR A 379 -15.98 2.29 2.73
CA THR A 379 -15.31 2.32 4.05
C THR A 379 -13.83 1.97 3.96
N HIS A 380 -13.45 1.14 2.99
CA HIS A 380 -12.08 0.66 2.84
C HIS A 380 -11.69 0.67 1.36
N SER A 381 -10.40 0.91 1.12
CA SER A 381 -9.77 0.73 -0.17
C SER A 381 -8.60 -0.22 0.00
N PRO A 382 -8.37 -1.16 -0.94
CA PRO A 382 -7.14 -1.92 -1.03
C PRO A 382 -5.91 -1.02 -0.88
N VAL A 383 -4.91 -1.48 -0.13
CA VAL A 383 -3.69 -0.68 0.11
C VAL A 383 -2.87 -0.58 -1.16
N HIS A 384 -2.59 -1.72 -1.80
CA HIS A 384 -1.84 -1.77 -3.05
C HIS A 384 -2.76 -1.49 -4.24
N GLN A 385 -2.56 -0.34 -4.88
CA GLN A 385 -3.31 0.07 -6.06
C GLN A 385 -2.32 0.44 -7.17
N GLU A 386 -2.82 0.49 -8.39
CA GLU A 386 -2.03 0.84 -9.56
C GLU A 386 -2.71 1.98 -10.32
N VAL A 387 -1.95 2.96 -10.79
CA VAL A 387 -2.44 4.01 -11.68
C VAL A 387 -1.83 3.85 -13.06
N PHE A 388 -2.66 3.91 -14.10
CA PHE A 388 -2.17 3.82 -15.47
C PHE A 388 -1.57 5.16 -15.92
N ASN A 389 -0.34 5.14 -16.42
CA ASN A 389 0.30 6.29 -17.05
C ASN A 389 0.36 6.08 -18.57
N SER A 390 -0.48 6.78 -19.34
CA SER A 390 -0.55 6.60 -20.80
C SER A 390 0.69 7.08 -21.54
N ASP A 391 1.40 8.08 -21.02
CA ASP A 391 2.64 8.59 -21.63
C ASP A 391 3.75 7.53 -21.59
N LEU A 392 3.74 6.68 -20.56
CA LEU A 392 4.68 5.56 -20.40
C LEU A 392 4.10 4.20 -20.82
N LYS A 393 2.78 4.12 -21.06
CA LYS A 393 2.01 2.89 -21.30
C LYS A 393 2.27 1.80 -20.27
N LEU A 394 2.31 2.18 -18.99
CA LEU A 394 2.53 1.27 -17.87
C LEU A 394 1.73 1.67 -16.64
N PHE A 395 1.52 0.70 -15.75
CA PHE A 395 0.94 0.92 -14.44
C PHE A 395 2.04 1.23 -13.42
N ASN A 396 1.80 2.24 -12.59
CA ASN A 396 2.65 2.60 -11.46
C ASN A 396 1.92 2.28 -10.15
N ALA A 397 2.64 1.71 -9.17
CA ALA A 397 2.08 1.51 -7.84
C ALA A 397 1.74 2.86 -7.18
N ILE A 398 0.56 2.93 -6.58
CA ILE A 398 0.02 4.11 -5.91
C ILE A 398 -0.66 3.69 -4.61
N PHE A 399 -0.48 4.47 -3.55
CA PHE A 399 -0.93 4.13 -2.20
C PHE A 399 -1.80 5.23 -1.59
N PRO A 400 -2.88 4.88 -0.88
CA PRO A 400 -3.69 5.85 -0.15
C PRO A 400 -2.92 6.42 1.04
N VAL A 401 -3.09 7.72 1.27
CA VAL A 401 -2.60 8.44 2.46
C VAL A 401 -3.77 8.65 3.41
N PHE A 402 -3.53 8.56 4.72
CA PHE A 402 -4.56 8.86 5.71
C PHE A 402 -5.09 10.29 5.52
N ARG A 403 -6.41 10.43 5.66
CA ARG A 403 -7.09 11.71 5.43
C ARG A 403 -6.52 12.85 6.28
N SER A 404 -6.33 12.63 7.58
CA SER A 404 -5.76 13.65 8.49
C SER A 404 -4.38 14.12 8.06
N ASP A 405 -3.55 13.17 7.63
CA ASP A 405 -2.17 13.43 7.24
C ASP A 405 -2.16 14.21 5.94
N CYS A 406 -3.03 13.85 5.00
CA CYS A 406 -3.14 14.57 3.75
C CYS A 406 -3.73 15.97 3.92
N GLU A 407 -4.77 16.15 4.75
CA GLU A 407 -5.32 17.49 5.04
C GLU A 407 -4.24 18.39 5.69
N THR A 408 -3.37 17.82 6.51
CA THR A 408 -2.19 18.51 7.08
C THR A 408 -1.18 18.88 5.99
N ILE A 409 -0.84 17.94 5.09
CA ILE A 409 0.13 18.17 4.00
C ILE A 409 -0.39 19.21 3.02
N LEU A 410 -1.66 19.13 2.61
CA LEU A 410 -2.26 20.03 1.62
C LEU A 410 -2.76 21.35 2.23
N GLN A 411 -2.75 21.48 3.55
CA GLN A 411 -3.29 22.63 4.28
C GLN A 411 -4.74 22.97 3.88
N ARG A 412 -5.54 21.94 3.55
CA ARG A 412 -6.96 22.07 3.21
C ARG A 412 -7.74 20.84 3.66
N SER A 413 -9.04 20.99 3.84
CA SER A 413 -9.94 19.85 4.05
C SER A 413 -10.21 19.12 2.74
N LEU A 414 -10.33 17.80 2.80
CA LEU A 414 -10.71 16.98 1.66
C LEU A 414 -12.24 16.85 1.58
N ALA A 415 -12.81 16.86 0.38
CA ALA A 415 -14.22 16.50 0.21
C ALA A 415 -14.41 14.99 0.46
N ALA A 416 -15.64 14.55 0.72
CA ALA A 416 -15.94 13.14 0.97
C ALA A 416 -15.49 12.17 -0.15
N PRO A 417 -15.57 12.53 -1.44
CA PRO A 417 -15.12 11.66 -2.52
C PRO A 417 -13.65 11.82 -2.89
N GLU A 418 -12.93 12.77 -2.31
CA GLU A 418 -11.49 12.90 -2.53
C GLU A 418 -10.70 11.90 -1.67
N ILE A 419 -9.71 11.25 -2.29
CA ILE A 419 -8.68 10.50 -1.58
C ILE A 419 -7.30 10.98 -2.02
N CYS A 420 -6.41 11.04 -1.04
CA CYS A 420 -5.04 11.44 -1.23
C CYS A 420 -4.16 10.22 -1.46
N MET A 421 -3.24 10.32 -2.40
CA MET A 421 -2.44 9.19 -2.83
C MET A 421 -0.98 9.56 -3.12
N LYS A 422 -0.06 8.62 -2.94
CA LYS A 422 1.36 8.76 -3.27
C LYS A 422 1.81 7.65 -4.21
N LEU A 423 2.57 8.03 -5.24
CA LEU A 423 3.21 7.06 -6.13
C LEU A 423 4.40 6.41 -5.43
N LEU A 424 4.54 5.10 -5.62
CA LEU A 424 5.78 4.40 -5.32
C LEU A 424 6.70 4.46 -6.53
N TRP A 425 7.90 4.92 -6.28
CA TRP A 425 8.88 5.31 -7.29
C TRP A 425 9.90 4.20 -7.59
N GLU A 426 9.80 3.05 -6.91
CA GLU A 426 10.66 1.91 -7.16
C GLU A 426 9.88 0.84 -7.95
N ASN A 427 9.94 0.92 -9.28
CA ASN A 427 9.70 -0.27 -10.11
C ASN A 427 10.90 -1.22 -9.92
N TYR A 428 10.93 -1.94 -8.81
CA TYR A 428 11.83 -3.09 -8.63
C TYR A 428 11.43 -4.15 -9.67
N LYS A 429 12.12 -4.18 -10.81
CA LYS A 429 12.30 -5.42 -11.56
C LYS A 429 13.59 -6.05 -11.05
N PRO A 430 13.55 -7.02 -10.11
CA PRO A 430 14.69 -7.89 -9.92
C PRO A 430 14.83 -8.72 -11.20
N THR A 431 15.75 -8.32 -12.08
CA THR A 431 16.27 -9.22 -13.11
C THR A 431 17.23 -10.18 -12.41
N CYS A 432 16.84 -11.44 -12.27
CA CYS A 432 17.76 -12.51 -11.87
C CYS A 432 18.63 -12.90 -13.08
N PRO A 433 19.97 -12.88 -12.99
CA PRO A 433 20.78 -13.92 -13.58
C PRO A 433 20.97 -15.02 -12.54
N THR A 434 20.66 -16.24 -12.96
CA THR A 434 20.92 -17.49 -12.24
C THR A 434 22.40 -17.63 -11.85
N SER A 435 22.62 -18.23 -10.67
CA SER A 435 23.87 -18.74 -10.07
C SER A 435 24.87 -17.77 -9.42
N SER A 436 24.65 -17.45 -8.13
CA SER A 436 25.71 -17.26 -7.12
C SER A 436 25.11 -17.26 -5.70
N PRO A 437 25.74 -17.91 -4.69
CA PRO A 437 25.25 -17.97 -3.30
C PRO A 437 25.49 -16.70 -2.46
N TYR A 438 26.09 -15.65 -3.04
CA TYR A 438 26.28 -14.35 -2.37
C TYR A 438 25.70 -13.23 -3.24
N ILE A 439 24.63 -12.58 -2.78
CA ILE A 439 24.07 -11.41 -3.47
C ILE A 439 23.97 -10.24 -2.49
N VAL A 440 24.94 -9.34 -2.58
CA VAL A 440 24.88 -7.99 -2.02
C VAL A 440 24.14 -7.12 -3.05
N TYR A 441 22.93 -6.67 -2.73
CA TYR A 441 22.23 -5.72 -3.60
C TYR A 441 22.84 -4.32 -3.45
N PHE A 442 23.23 -3.73 -4.56
CA PHE A 442 23.41 -2.28 -4.63
C PHE A 442 22.11 -1.67 -5.13
N LYS A 443 21.57 -0.68 -4.40
CA LYS A 443 20.53 0.23 -4.91
C LYS A 443 21.12 1.06 -6.04
N ASP A 444 21.20 0.50 -7.24
CA ASP A 444 21.68 1.24 -8.39
C ASP A 444 20.63 2.28 -8.81
N LYS A 445 21.07 3.55 -8.84
CA LYS A 445 20.31 4.66 -9.41
C LYS A 445 20.14 4.43 -10.91
N ILE A 446 19.08 3.76 -11.33
CA ILE A 446 18.75 3.65 -12.76
C ILE A 446 18.57 5.06 -13.34
N LYS A 447 19.30 5.34 -14.44
CA LYS A 447 19.26 6.63 -15.15
C LYS A 447 17.83 6.94 -15.60
N ARG A 448 17.36 8.12 -15.17
CA ARG A 448 15.98 8.60 -15.14
C ARG A 448 15.49 8.99 -16.54
N LYS A 449 14.25 8.64 -16.90
CA LYS A 449 13.51 9.36 -17.95
C LYS A 449 12.82 10.58 -17.33
N PRO A 450 12.86 11.77 -17.96
CA PRO A 450 12.05 12.91 -17.53
C PRO A 450 10.54 12.60 -17.66
N ASN A 451 9.71 13.22 -16.81
CA ASN A 451 8.22 13.16 -16.80
C ASN A 451 7.53 11.87 -16.33
N THR A 452 8.20 10.92 -15.67
CA THR A 452 7.54 9.70 -15.16
C THR A 452 6.54 9.92 -14.01
N HIS A 453 6.51 11.13 -13.44
CA HIS A 453 5.73 11.46 -12.24
C HIS A 453 4.49 12.31 -12.52
N CYS A 454 4.37 12.86 -13.74
CA CYS A 454 3.20 13.59 -14.16
C CYS A 454 2.08 12.60 -14.50
N LEU A 455 0.97 12.69 -13.80
CA LEU A 455 -0.27 12.01 -14.17
C LEU A 455 -1.22 13.05 -14.74
N LYS A 456 -2.05 12.63 -15.71
CA LYS A 456 -3.07 13.50 -16.31
C LYS A 456 -4.43 13.10 -15.77
N ALA A 457 -5.30 14.11 -15.62
CA ALA A 457 -6.65 13.90 -15.15
C ALA A 457 -7.37 12.85 -16.02
N GLY A 458 -8.14 11.97 -15.40
CA GLY A 458 -8.81 10.85 -16.08
C GLY A 458 -8.06 9.52 -16.04
N TYR A 459 -6.78 9.50 -15.63
CA TYR A 459 -6.04 8.24 -15.48
C TYR A 459 -6.70 7.34 -14.41
N PRO A 460 -6.99 6.06 -14.72
CA PRO A 460 -7.66 5.15 -13.80
C PRO A 460 -6.73 4.66 -12.70
N VAL A 461 -7.26 4.58 -11.48
CA VAL A 461 -6.64 3.93 -10.33
C VAL A 461 -7.37 2.61 -10.07
N VAL A 462 -6.64 1.50 -10.18
CA VAL A 462 -7.19 0.14 -10.22
C VAL A 462 -6.58 -0.76 -9.15
N TRP A 463 -7.30 -1.82 -8.82
CA TRP A 463 -6.83 -2.92 -7.97
C TRP A 463 -7.10 -4.23 -8.69
N LYS A 464 -6.12 -5.12 -8.63
CA LYS A 464 -6.12 -6.41 -9.31
C LYS A 464 -6.34 -7.49 -8.24
N ASP A 465 -7.50 -8.13 -8.28
CA ASP A 465 -7.91 -9.18 -7.35
C ASP A 465 -7.56 -10.57 -7.88
N TYR A 466 -6.49 -11.14 -7.34
CA TYR A 466 -5.98 -12.47 -7.70
C TYR A 466 -6.61 -13.52 -6.80
N ARG A 467 -7.86 -13.93 -7.10
CA ARG A 467 -8.61 -14.83 -6.22
C ARG A 467 -8.08 -16.26 -6.13
N ASP A 468 -7.23 -16.70 -7.06
CA ASP A 468 -6.73 -18.10 -7.10
C ASP A 468 -5.27 -18.29 -7.57
N ALA A 469 -4.49 -17.21 -7.73
CA ALA A 469 -3.11 -17.34 -8.22
C ALA A 469 -2.16 -17.82 -7.10
N LYS A 470 -2.03 -19.16 -6.98
CA LYS A 470 -0.85 -19.77 -6.36
C LYS A 470 0.40 -19.34 -7.13
N PHE A 471 1.02 -18.26 -6.65
CA PHE A 471 2.37 -17.83 -7.02
C PHE A 471 2.57 -17.36 -8.48
N TYR A 472 3.20 -16.18 -8.61
CA TYR A 472 3.63 -15.46 -9.82
C TYR A 472 2.64 -14.51 -10.50
N LYS A 473 3.05 -13.22 -10.54
CA LYS A 473 2.63 -12.08 -11.39
C LYS A 473 2.69 -12.34 -12.92
N GLN A 474 2.71 -13.60 -13.37
CA GLN A 474 2.87 -13.97 -14.79
C GLN A 474 1.57 -14.40 -15.47
N THR A 475 0.49 -14.63 -14.72
CA THR A 475 -0.83 -14.94 -15.29
C THR A 475 -1.72 -13.70 -15.28
N LEU A 476 -2.36 -13.44 -16.42
CA LEU A 476 -3.41 -12.43 -16.57
C LEU A 476 -4.74 -12.92 -15.96
N ASP A 477 -4.71 -13.68 -14.86
CA ASP A 477 -5.90 -14.26 -14.21
C ASP A 477 -6.23 -13.49 -12.93
N TYR A 478 -6.89 -12.34 -13.08
CA TYR A 478 -7.31 -11.47 -11.98
C TYR A 478 -8.52 -10.63 -12.39
N THR A 479 -9.42 -10.34 -11.45
CA THR A 479 -10.49 -9.34 -11.68
C THR A 479 -9.93 -7.94 -11.45
N GLU A 480 -10.10 -7.03 -12.41
CA GLU A 480 -9.68 -5.63 -12.27
C GLU A 480 -10.85 -4.79 -11.78
N TYR A 481 -10.64 -4.06 -10.67
CA TYR A 481 -11.60 -3.13 -10.10
C TYR A 481 -11.10 -1.70 -10.25
N LEU A 482 -11.95 -0.79 -10.73
CA LEU A 482 -11.72 0.65 -10.72
C LEU A 482 -12.08 1.21 -9.33
N LEU A 483 -11.11 1.84 -8.67
CA LEU A 483 -11.26 2.43 -7.34
C LEU A 483 -11.43 3.93 -7.41
N GLY A 484 -10.74 4.56 -8.36
CA GLY A 484 -10.73 5.99 -8.49
C GLY A 484 -10.26 6.47 -9.85
N VAL A 485 -10.47 7.76 -10.08
CA VAL A 485 -9.98 8.48 -11.26
C VAL A 485 -9.05 9.57 -10.78
N TYR A 486 -7.84 9.63 -11.32
CA TYR A 486 -6.91 10.71 -10.99
C TYR A 486 -7.52 12.07 -11.37
N SER A 487 -7.55 12.99 -10.40
CA SER A 487 -8.13 14.33 -10.55
C SER A 487 -7.01 15.35 -10.79
N SER A 488 -6.12 15.52 -9.81
CA SER A 488 -5.08 16.56 -9.86
C SER A 488 -3.91 16.23 -8.92
N GLY A 489 -2.78 16.92 -9.10
CA GLY A 489 -1.57 16.74 -8.31
C GLY A 489 -0.33 17.24 -9.03
N GLU A 490 0.71 17.55 -8.26
CA GLU A 490 1.99 18.01 -8.81
C GLU A 490 2.79 16.86 -9.42
N CYS A 491 3.67 17.19 -10.36
CA CYS A 491 4.57 16.26 -11.01
C CYS A 491 5.77 15.83 -10.15
N GLU A 492 5.83 16.24 -8.88
CA GLU A 492 6.94 15.85 -8.00
C GLU A 492 6.77 14.42 -7.48
N SER A 493 7.89 13.74 -7.23
CA SER A 493 7.88 12.34 -6.76
C SER A 493 7.26 12.18 -5.36
N SER A 494 7.42 13.18 -4.50
CA SER A 494 6.91 13.21 -3.12
C SER A 494 5.52 13.84 -2.98
N ALA A 495 4.99 14.42 -4.07
CA ALA A 495 3.72 15.13 -4.03
C ALA A 495 2.55 14.19 -3.74
N SER A 496 1.67 14.66 -2.87
CA SER A 496 0.35 14.08 -2.68
C SER A 496 -0.50 14.34 -3.92
N ARG A 497 -1.20 13.30 -4.37
CA ARG A 497 -2.10 13.32 -5.52
C ARG A 497 -3.55 13.18 -5.06
N ILE A 498 -4.46 13.89 -5.72
CA ILE A 498 -5.89 13.79 -5.48
C ILE A 498 -6.50 12.84 -6.49
N VAL A 499 -7.23 11.86 -5.99
CA VAL A 499 -7.97 10.87 -6.75
C VAL A 499 -9.43 10.94 -6.31
N GLU A 500 -10.33 10.91 -7.29
CA GLU A 500 -11.76 10.89 -7.07
C GLU A 500 -12.22 9.44 -6.86
N ARG A 501 -12.82 9.14 -5.71
CA ARG A 501 -13.23 7.78 -5.33
C ARG A 501 -14.51 7.38 -6.07
N VAL A 502 -14.41 6.39 -6.95
CA VAL A 502 -15.56 5.93 -7.75
C VAL A 502 -16.68 5.35 -6.88
N ALA A 503 -16.34 4.73 -5.74
CA ALA A 503 -17.31 4.22 -4.77
C ALA A 503 -18.32 5.27 -4.29
N MET A 504 -17.95 6.55 -4.30
CA MET A 504 -18.80 7.66 -3.84
C MET A 504 -19.76 8.17 -4.91
N HIS A 505 -19.62 7.67 -6.14
CA HIS A 505 -20.36 8.11 -7.33
C HIS A 505 -21.20 7.00 -7.97
N ILE A 506 -21.30 5.83 -7.33
CA ILE A 506 -21.98 4.64 -7.91
C ILE A 506 -23.45 4.93 -8.25
N ASP A 507 -24.20 5.55 -7.34
CA ASP A 507 -25.62 5.85 -7.57
C ASP A 507 -25.80 6.83 -8.73
N TRP A 508 -24.99 7.89 -8.77
CA TRP A 508 -24.98 8.82 -9.88
C TRP A 508 -24.59 8.12 -11.21
N LEU A 509 -23.60 7.23 -11.21
CA LEU A 509 -23.21 6.46 -12.40
C LEU A 509 -24.36 5.58 -12.92
N LYS A 510 -25.11 4.92 -12.01
CA LYS A 510 -26.30 4.13 -12.34
C LYS A 510 -27.38 5.00 -12.99
N GLU A 511 -27.57 6.24 -12.52
CA GLU A 511 -28.51 7.21 -13.10
C GLU A 511 -28.04 7.78 -14.44
N ALA A 512 -26.75 8.10 -14.53
CA ALA A 512 -26.15 8.71 -15.70
C ALA A 512 -26.12 7.75 -16.91
N LEU A 513 -26.02 6.44 -16.69
CA LEU A 513 -25.92 5.43 -17.75
C LEU A 513 -27.26 4.84 -18.21
N GLN A 514 -28.37 5.22 -17.57
CA GLN A 514 -29.73 5.02 -18.12
C GLN A 514 -29.89 5.80 -19.43
#